data_AF-A0A538P271-F1
#
_entry.id   AF-A0A538P271-F1
#
_cell.length_a   1.000
_cell.length_b   1.000
_cell.length_c   1.000
_cell.angle_alpha   90.00
_cell.angle_beta   90.00
_cell.angle_gamma   90.00
#
_symmetry.space_group_name_H-M   'P 1'
#
loop_
_entity.id
_entity.type
_entity.pdbx_description
1 polymer ?
#
loop_
_entity_poly.entity_id
_entity_poly.type
_entity_poly.pdbx_seq_one_letter_code
_entity_poly.pdbx_strand_id
1 'polypeptide(L)'
;MAFSTDRSFAAPSPACGVAEGFYGRPWSARQRRQLFAWMRSWRMNTYLYAPKDDLKHRTLWRARYTEREAGELRDLMRECRNQGLGFIYAIAPGLDIRYSRKKEAAALRRKASQLLTLGCRQFALLFDDIQPVLSDGDARAFDSTAAAQARVANDLLDFLRGQAPATGLFFCPTAYCQRMSGPPRRSDYLQQLGKLLDPAIQVFWTGPEIVSETITAESIRELRQSLRRKPVIWDNLHANDYDQRRVYLGPYAGRPAALREETKGILSNPNCELEANYIPLLTLARYARARGAWNPRRAYQAGLRSWLPRWETHGSKSPVGSARPGVPDRFPAPARPVAGKLARCQPPIRAELFGDHRFVRQDDCAEESRTALRALPACLGIAGGSHLAAELFSLAKERPAAGRAVQRPGISPGNISRRFGSTISAPVADG
;
A
#
# COMPACT_ATOMS: atom_id res chain seq x y z
N MET A 1 -3.64 -38.08 16.50
CA MET A 1 -3.00 -37.66 15.23
C MET A 1 -2.30 -36.33 15.48
N ALA A 2 -0.97 -36.33 15.42
CA ALA A 2 -0.16 -35.14 15.68
C ALA A 2 -0.37 -34.12 14.56
N PHE A 3 -0.70 -32.87 14.91
CA PHE A 3 -0.66 -31.75 13.97
C PHE A 3 0.80 -31.48 13.62
N SER A 4 1.18 -31.88 12.41
CA SER A 4 2.48 -31.67 11.78
C SER A 4 2.93 -30.21 11.88
N THR A 5 3.95 -29.99 12.71
CA THR A 5 5.09 -29.06 12.61
C THR A 5 5.01 -27.90 11.61
N ASP A 6 5.03 -26.70 12.17
CA ASP A 6 5.87 -25.57 11.73
C ASP A 6 5.82 -25.21 10.23
N ARG A 7 4.67 -24.72 9.76
CA ARG A 7 4.58 -24.03 8.47
C ARG A 7 5.20 -22.63 8.58
N SER A 8 6.52 -22.61 8.55
CA SER A 8 7.45 -21.51 8.28
C SER A 8 6.99 -20.10 8.68
N PHE A 9 7.51 -19.61 9.80
CA PHE A 9 7.47 -18.19 10.20
C PHE A 9 8.25 -17.25 9.26
N ALA A 10 8.90 -17.78 8.22
CA ALA A 10 9.60 -16.99 7.19
C ALA A 10 8.60 -16.20 6.33
N ALA A 11 8.96 -14.97 5.95
CA ALA A 11 8.16 -14.21 5.00
C ALA A 11 7.97 -15.01 3.70
N PRO A 12 6.73 -15.20 3.23
CA PRO A 12 6.50 -15.98 2.03
C PRO A 12 7.13 -15.30 0.81
N SER A 13 7.83 -16.08 -0.02
CA SER A 13 8.58 -15.59 -1.19
C SER A 13 8.13 -16.33 -2.45
N PRO A 14 7.85 -15.62 -3.56
CA PRO A 14 7.82 -14.17 -3.66
C PRO A 14 6.66 -13.56 -2.85
N ALA A 15 6.91 -12.43 -2.21
CA ALA A 15 5.88 -11.70 -1.48
C ALA A 15 4.88 -11.09 -2.49
N CYS A 16 3.59 -11.28 -2.26
CA CYS A 16 2.54 -10.68 -3.07
C CYS A 16 1.42 -10.24 -2.14
N GLY A 17 1.17 -8.93 -2.10
CA GLY A 17 0.44 -8.41 -0.97
C GLY A 17 0.06 -6.94 -1.02
N VAL A 18 -0.36 -6.47 0.14
CA VAL A 18 -0.74 -5.08 0.40
C VAL A 18 0.18 -4.48 1.43
N ALA A 19 0.64 -3.26 1.17
CA ALA A 19 1.25 -2.38 2.14
C ALA A 19 0.23 -1.31 2.54
N GLU A 20 -0.36 -1.42 3.74
CA GLU A 20 -1.21 -0.35 4.28
C GLU A 20 -0.28 0.76 4.79
N GLY A 21 0.27 1.53 3.85
CA GLY A 21 1.31 2.53 4.12
C GLY A 21 0.95 3.94 3.69
N PHE A 22 -0.32 4.16 3.35
CA PHE A 22 -0.85 5.45 2.95
C PHE A 22 -1.09 6.39 4.15
N TYR A 23 -1.11 7.70 3.88
CA TYR A 23 -1.52 8.74 4.83
C TYR A 23 -3.06 8.87 4.91
N GLY A 24 -3.57 9.20 6.09
CA GLY A 24 -4.99 9.35 6.36
C GLY A 24 -5.60 8.15 7.08
N ARG A 25 -6.93 8.16 7.19
CA ARG A 25 -7.69 7.24 8.05
C ARG A 25 -7.33 5.78 7.74
N PRO A 26 -6.75 5.03 8.71
CA PRO A 26 -6.45 3.62 8.53
C PRO A 26 -7.72 2.81 8.29
N TRP A 27 -7.57 1.66 7.64
CA TRP A 27 -8.72 0.78 7.43
C TRP A 27 -9.27 0.24 8.75
N SER A 28 -10.59 0.23 8.86
CA SER A 28 -11.28 -0.39 9.99
C SER A 28 -11.02 -1.90 10.06
N ALA A 29 -11.22 -2.50 11.24
CA ALA A 29 -11.09 -3.95 11.41
C ALA A 29 -12.00 -4.74 10.43
N ARG A 30 -13.21 -4.25 10.15
CA ARG A 30 -14.12 -4.84 9.17
C ARG A 30 -13.55 -4.79 7.75
N GLN A 31 -12.98 -3.65 7.36
CA GLN A 31 -12.34 -3.48 6.06
C GLN A 31 -11.11 -4.40 5.91
N ARG A 32 -10.25 -4.48 6.93
CA ARG A 32 -9.08 -5.39 6.93
C ARG A 32 -9.50 -6.85 6.81
N ARG A 33 -10.55 -7.29 7.51
CA ARG A 33 -11.10 -8.66 7.35
C ARG A 33 -11.57 -8.93 5.92
N GLN A 34 -12.27 -7.97 5.30
CA GLN A 34 -12.70 -8.10 3.91
C GLN A 34 -11.51 -8.16 2.95
N LEU A 35 -10.49 -7.33 3.17
CA LEU A 35 -9.24 -7.37 2.42
C LEU A 35 -8.57 -8.74 2.53
N PHE A 36 -8.42 -9.28 3.74
CA PHE A 36 -7.76 -10.57 3.94
C PHE A 36 -8.52 -11.72 3.28
N ALA A 37 -9.85 -11.69 3.30
CA ALA A 37 -10.66 -12.65 2.57
C ALA A 37 -10.40 -12.58 1.06
N TRP A 38 -10.30 -11.37 0.48
CA TRP A 38 -9.92 -11.20 -0.92
C TRP A 38 -8.52 -11.73 -1.20
N MET A 39 -7.53 -11.29 -0.42
CA MET A 39 -6.14 -11.72 -0.54
C MET A 39 -6.00 -13.24 -0.51
N ARG A 40 -6.64 -13.92 0.45
CA ARG A 40 -6.67 -15.39 0.53
C ARG A 40 -7.30 -16.01 -0.71
N SER A 41 -8.48 -15.52 -1.14
CA SER A 41 -9.17 -16.05 -2.32
C SER A 41 -8.35 -15.90 -3.59
N TRP A 42 -7.52 -14.86 -3.65
CA TRP A 42 -6.61 -14.58 -4.75
C TRP A 42 -5.19 -15.05 -4.47
N ARG A 43 -4.95 -15.92 -3.47
CA ARG A 43 -3.63 -16.48 -3.14
C ARG A 43 -2.51 -15.43 -3.04
N MET A 44 -2.84 -14.25 -2.51
CA MET A 44 -1.85 -13.30 -1.99
C MET A 44 -1.44 -13.77 -0.59
N ASN A 45 -0.25 -13.38 -0.15
CA ASN A 45 0.40 -14.01 1.02
C ASN A 45 1.00 -13.02 2.02
N THR A 46 1.02 -11.71 1.74
CA THR A 46 1.72 -10.74 2.61
C THR A 46 0.86 -9.51 2.89
N TYR A 47 0.79 -9.11 4.15
CA TYR A 47 0.22 -7.84 4.57
C TYR A 47 1.23 -7.09 5.43
N LEU A 48 1.58 -5.87 5.00
CA LEU A 48 2.45 -4.95 5.71
C LEU A 48 1.60 -3.90 6.42
N TYR A 49 1.67 -3.90 7.75
CA TYR A 49 1.05 -2.90 8.61
C TYR A 49 2.02 -1.72 8.77
N ALA A 50 1.75 -0.62 8.07
CA ALA A 50 2.52 0.62 8.16
C ALA A 50 1.64 1.90 8.14
N PRO A 51 0.44 1.92 8.76
CA PRO A 51 -0.45 3.07 8.64
C PRO A 51 0.21 4.30 9.27
N LYS A 52 0.32 5.39 8.51
CA LYS A 52 1.06 6.59 8.95
C LYS A 52 0.38 7.32 10.11
N ASP A 53 -0.94 7.16 10.26
CA ASP A 53 -1.74 7.73 11.34
C ASP A 53 -1.64 6.94 12.67
N ASP A 54 -1.02 5.75 12.68
CA ASP A 54 -0.61 5.12 13.93
C ASP A 54 0.63 5.84 14.48
N LEU A 55 0.41 6.75 15.43
CA LEU A 55 1.49 7.53 16.03
C LEU A 55 2.61 6.64 16.59
N LYS A 56 2.30 5.46 17.13
CA LYS A 56 3.29 4.58 17.77
C LYS A 56 4.06 3.70 16.76
N HIS A 57 3.69 3.75 15.49
CA HIS A 57 4.49 3.25 14.38
C HIS A 57 5.60 4.26 13.99
N ARG A 58 5.32 5.57 14.08
CA ARG A 58 6.20 6.65 13.56
C ARG A 58 6.57 7.70 14.61
N THR A 59 5.69 8.68 14.89
CA THR A 59 6.00 9.85 15.73
C THR A 59 6.36 9.49 17.17
N LEU A 60 5.67 8.50 17.75
CA LEU A 60 5.85 7.99 19.10
C LEU A 60 6.44 6.57 19.07
N TRP A 61 7.33 6.28 18.12
CA TRP A 61 7.88 4.92 17.91
C TRP A 61 8.54 4.30 19.16
N ARG A 62 9.06 5.14 20.07
CA ARG A 62 9.63 4.70 21.36
C ARG A 62 8.58 4.19 22.34
N ALA A 63 7.33 4.62 22.20
CA ALA A 63 6.24 4.25 23.09
C ALA A 63 5.72 2.84 22.77
N ARG A 64 5.52 2.05 23.82
CA ARG A 64 4.82 0.77 23.71
C ARG A 64 3.34 0.97 23.45
N TYR A 65 2.74 -0.02 22.81
CA TYR A 65 1.28 -0.11 22.76
C TYR A 65 0.71 -0.33 24.16
N THR A 66 -0.42 0.29 24.47
CA THR A 66 -1.19 -0.01 25.68
C THR A 66 -1.74 -1.43 25.59
N GLU A 67 -2.27 -1.97 26.69
CA GLU A 67 -2.85 -3.32 26.67
C GLU A 67 -3.99 -3.46 25.66
N ARG A 68 -4.84 -2.43 25.56
CA ARG A 68 -5.92 -2.37 24.58
C ARG A 68 -5.40 -2.41 23.14
N GLU A 69 -4.49 -1.49 22.79
CA GLU A 69 -3.92 -1.42 21.43
C GLU A 69 -3.14 -2.70 21.08
N ALA A 70 -2.42 -3.27 22.06
CA ALA A 70 -1.72 -4.53 21.91
C ALA A 70 -2.69 -5.70 21.68
N GLY A 71 -3.86 -5.69 22.32
CA GLY A 71 -4.95 -6.61 22.07
C GLY A 71 -5.45 -6.52 20.62
N GLU A 72 -5.72 -5.31 20.13
CA GLU A 72 -6.16 -5.05 18.75
C GLU A 72 -5.13 -5.54 17.73
N LEU A 73 -3.83 -5.29 17.96
CA LEU A 73 -2.75 -5.79 17.09
C LEU A 73 -2.60 -7.31 17.13
N ARG A 74 -2.73 -7.93 18.31
CA ARG A 74 -2.68 -9.40 18.45
C ARG A 74 -3.80 -10.06 17.67
N ASP A 75 -5.00 -9.49 17.72
CA ASP A 75 -6.14 -10.02 16.98
C ASP A 75 -5.99 -9.80 15.47
N LEU A 76 -5.43 -8.68 15.05
CA LEU A 76 -5.06 -8.44 13.66
C LEU A 76 -4.05 -9.49 13.14
N MET A 77 -2.97 -9.72 13.88
CA MET A 77 -1.96 -10.74 13.55
C MET A 77 -2.57 -12.16 13.49
N ARG A 78 -3.49 -12.47 14.41
CA ARG A 78 -4.21 -13.75 14.43
C ARG A 78 -5.09 -13.92 13.20
N GLU A 79 -5.82 -12.87 12.82
CA GLU A 79 -6.65 -12.90 11.61
C GLU A 79 -5.80 -13.12 10.35
N CYS A 80 -4.66 -12.42 10.20
CA CYS A 80 -3.74 -12.68 9.10
C CYS A 80 -3.31 -14.15 9.05
N ARG A 81 -2.89 -14.73 10.19
CA ARG A 81 -2.50 -16.15 10.26
C ARG A 81 -3.65 -17.09 9.87
N ASN A 82 -4.86 -16.84 10.35
CA ASN A 82 -6.04 -17.65 10.01
C ASN A 82 -6.38 -17.62 8.52
N GLN A 83 -6.04 -16.52 7.83
CA GLN A 83 -6.21 -16.39 6.38
C GLN A 83 -4.99 -16.86 5.57
N GLY A 84 -3.94 -17.36 6.24
CA GLY A 84 -2.70 -17.81 5.60
C GLY A 84 -1.79 -16.68 5.12
N LEU A 85 -1.92 -15.49 5.72
CA LEU A 85 -1.15 -14.30 5.38
C LEU A 85 0.02 -14.10 6.36
N GLY A 86 1.20 -13.80 5.82
CA GLY A 86 2.32 -13.25 6.56
C GLY A 86 2.04 -11.81 6.97
N PHE A 87 2.18 -11.51 8.26
CA PHE A 87 2.04 -10.17 8.82
C PHE A 87 3.42 -9.55 9.03
N ILE A 88 3.63 -8.34 8.46
CA ILE A 88 4.85 -7.54 8.68
C ILE A 88 4.47 -6.30 9.47
N TYR A 89 5.10 -6.09 10.62
CA TYR A 89 4.96 -4.85 11.39
C TYR A 89 6.04 -3.85 10.98
N ALA A 90 5.66 -2.67 10.51
CA ALA A 90 6.61 -1.61 10.24
C ALA A 90 6.86 -0.73 11.48
N ILE A 91 8.06 -0.18 11.59
CA ILE A 91 8.43 0.89 12.53
C ILE A 91 9.26 1.94 11.79
N ALA A 92 8.91 3.22 11.96
CA ALA A 92 9.50 4.33 11.23
C ALA A 92 10.16 5.34 12.19
N PRO A 93 11.34 5.04 12.74
CA PRO A 93 11.98 5.88 13.76
C PRO A 93 12.72 7.10 13.18
N GLY A 94 12.76 7.25 11.86
CA GLY A 94 13.65 8.18 11.17
C GLY A 94 13.44 9.66 11.47
N LEU A 95 12.28 10.07 12.00
CA LEU A 95 11.99 11.48 12.28
C LEU A 95 12.90 12.09 13.35
N ASP A 96 13.28 11.31 14.37
CA ASP A 96 13.99 11.84 15.54
C ASP A 96 14.99 10.86 16.18
N ILE A 97 15.26 9.72 15.54
CA ILE A 97 16.27 8.78 16.02
C ILE A 97 17.65 9.44 16.07
N ARG A 98 18.38 9.20 17.17
CA ARG A 98 19.81 9.53 17.31
C ARG A 98 20.60 8.23 17.25
N TYR A 99 21.08 7.87 16.06
CA TYR A 99 21.65 6.56 15.74
C TYR A 99 22.74 6.11 16.73
N SER A 100 23.56 7.05 17.22
CA SER A 100 24.68 6.81 18.14
C SER A 100 24.26 6.55 19.59
N ARG A 101 23.01 6.82 19.96
CA ARG A 101 22.56 6.80 21.35
C ARG A 101 22.00 5.43 21.73
N LYS A 102 22.65 4.76 22.70
CA LYS A 102 22.22 3.45 23.22
C LYS A 102 20.76 3.40 23.69
N LYS A 103 20.22 4.51 24.20
CA LYS A 103 18.81 4.61 24.63
C LYS A 103 17.81 4.39 23.47
N GLU A 104 18.18 4.78 22.25
CA GLU A 104 17.36 4.64 21.04
C GLU A 104 17.28 3.17 20.62
N ALA A 105 18.43 2.49 20.57
CA ALA A 105 18.50 1.05 20.35
C ALA A 105 17.71 0.28 21.42
N ALA A 106 17.82 0.67 22.69
CA ALA A 106 17.06 0.05 23.78
C ALA A 106 15.54 0.28 23.63
N ALA A 107 15.10 1.46 23.19
CA ALA A 107 13.68 1.74 22.92
C ALA A 107 13.15 0.87 21.77
N LEU A 108 13.92 0.75 20.68
CA LEU A 108 13.58 -0.06 19.52
C LEU A 108 13.44 -1.54 19.91
N ARG A 109 14.40 -2.06 20.69
CA ARG A 109 14.36 -3.45 21.21
C ARG A 109 13.16 -3.69 22.13
N ARG A 110 12.85 -2.76 23.05
CA ARG A 110 11.66 -2.89 23.93
C ARG A 110 10.36 -2.95 23.14
N LYS A 111 10.22 -2.12 22.10
CA LYS A 111 9.05 -2.13 21.21
C LYS A 111 8.97 -3.43 20.41
N ALA A 112 10.09 -3.86 19.83
CA ALA A 112 10.19 -5.12 19.10
C ALA A 112 9.85 -6.33 19.98
N SER A 113 10.34 -6.39 21.22
CA SER A 113 10.00 -7.43 22.21
C SER A 113 8.51 -7.50 22.47
N GLN A 114 7.83 -6.36 22.67
CA GLN A 114 6.38 -6.35 22.85
C GLN A 114 5.69 -7.03 21.66
N LEU A 115 6.07 -6.65 20.43
CA LEU A 115 5.47 -7.20 19.21
C LEU A 115 5.80 -8.67 18.98
N LEU A 116 6.99 -9.13 19.35
CA LEU A 116 7.36 -10.55 19.35
C LEU A 116 6.44 -11.36 20.28
N THR A 117 6.18 -10.85 21.49
CA THR A 117 5.25 -11.45 22.46
C THR A 117 3.81 -11.51 21.93
N LEU A 118 3.39 -10.52 21.13
CA LEU A 118 2.07 -10.55 20.45
C LEU A 118 2.01 -11.55 19.29
N GLY A 119 3.14 -12.12 18.88
CA GLY A 119 3.24 -13.12 17.82
C GLY A 119 3.71 -12.58 16.47
N CYS A 120 4.24 -11.35 16.41
CA CYS A 120 4.89 -10.84 15.21
C CYS A 120 6.20 -11.60 14.95
N ARG A 121 6.53 -11.84 13.68
CA ARG A 121 7.81 -12.47 13.27
C ARG A 121 8.52 -11.75 12.14
N GLN A 122 7.79 -10.95 11.36
CA GLN A 122 8.37 -10.18 10.27
C GLN A 122 8.24 -8.70 10.61
N PHE A 123 9.35 -7.96 10.49
CA PHE A 123 9.43 -6.55 10.83
C PHE A 123 9.87 -5.74 9.62
N ALA A 124 9.53 -4.45 9.61
CA ALA A 124 10.00 -3.49 8.63
C ALA A 124 10.56 -2.27 9.38
N LEU A 125 11.79 -1.87 9.07
CA LEU A 125 12.40 -0.65 9.57
C LEU A 125 12.40 0.39 8.45
N LEU A 126 11.66 1.48 8.63
CA LEU A 126 11.42 2.46 7.59
C LEU A 126 12.16 3.77 7.85
N PHE A 127 12.93 4.21 6.86
CA PHE A 127 13.59 5.52 6.82
C PHE A 127 13.10 6.36 5.63
N ASP A 128 11.85 6.16 5.20
CA ASP A 128 11.17 6.95 4.17
C ASP A 128 10.74 8.33 4.69
N ASP A 129 10.67 9.30 3.77
CA ASP A 129 10.24 10.69 4.01
C ASP A 129 10.98 11.37 5.16
N ILE A 130 12.30 11.21 5.21
CA ILE A 130 13.20 11.95 6.11
C ILE A 130 14.34 12.58 5.32
N GLN A 131 15.00 13.57 5.92
CA GLN A 131 16.25 14.09 5.37
C GLN A 131 17.41 13.13 5.68
N PRO A 132 18.31 12.84 4.73
CA PRO A 132 19.43 11.93 4.93
C PRO A 132 20.60 12.60 5.68
N VAL A 133 20.32 13.34 6.74
CA VAL A 133 21.31 14.15 7.48
C VAL A 133 21.55 13.55 8.86
N LEU A 134 22.82 13.37 9.21
CA LEU A 134 23.23 12.98 10.55
C LEU A 134 23.20 14.18 11.49
N SER A 135 22.83 13.95 12.75
CA SER A 135 23.06 14.94 13.80
C SER A 135 24.55 15.06 14.11
N ASP A 136 25.00 16.16 14.72
CA ASP A 136 26.42 16.33 15.10
C ASP A 136 26.94 15.18 15.96
N GLY A 137 26.08 14.64 16.84
CA GLY A 137 26.43 13.48 17.65
C GLY A 137 26.60 12.21 16.83
N ASP A 138 25.77 12.01 15.81
CA ASP A 138 25.83 10.83 14.94
C ASP A 138 26.96 10.96 13.90
N ALA A 139 27.26 12.17 13.41
CA ALA A 139 28.37 12.43 12.50
C ALA A 139 29.74 12.14 13.12
N ARG A 140 29.85 12.18 14.46
CA ARG A 140 31.06 11.72 15.17
C ARG A 140 31.17 10.21 15.31
N ALA A 141 30.08 9.47 15.14
CA ALA A 141 30.01 8.03 15.35
C ALA A 141 29.90 7.22 14.06
N PHE A 142 29.49 7.86 12.95
CA PHE A 142 29.24 7.21 11.69
C PHE A 142 29.75 8.06 10.53
N ASP A 143 30.40 7.40 9.58
CA ASP A 143 30.93 8.04 8.37
C ASP A 143 29.83 8.49 7.40
N SER A 144 28.64 7.91 7.50
CA SER A 144 27.52 8.23 6.61
C SER A 144 26.15 7.87 7.21
N THR A 145 25.10 8.48 6.66
CA THR A 145 23.71 8.12 6.97
C THR A 145 23.40 6.66 6.62
N ALA A 146 23.98 6.12 5.54
CA ALA A 146 23.82 4.71 5.17
C ALA A 146 24.42 3.78 6.23
N ALA A 147 25.62 4.11 6.75
CA ALA A 147 26.27 3.33 7.79
C ALA A 147 25.49 3.36 9.11
N ALA A 148 24.99 4.53 9.50
CA ALA A 148 24.16 4.69 10.69
C ALA A 148 22.86 3.86 10.61
N GLN A 149 22.16 3.93 9.48
CA GLN A 149 20.91 3.19 9.27
C GLN A 149 21.16 1.68 9.16
N ALA A 150 22.22 1.26 8.45
CA ALA A 150 22.58 -0.15 8.34
C ALA A 150 22.95 -0.74 9.71
N ARG A 151 23.68 0.02 10.55
CA ARG A 151 23.99 -0.39 11.91
C ARG A 151 22.72 -0.66 12.73
N VAL A 152 21.75 0.26 12.72
CA VAL A 152 20.49 0.09 13.44
C VAL A 152 19.69 -1.11 12.92
N ALA A 153 19.65 -1.31 11.60
CA ALA A 153 18.94 -2.42 10.98
C ALA A 153 19.56 -3.78 11.35
N ASN A 154 20.88 -3.90 11.27
CA ASN A 154 21.61 -5.13 11.63
C ASN A 154 21.45 -5.43 13.12
N ASP A 155 21.68 -4.44 14.01
CA ASP A 155 21.52 -4.60 15.46
C ASP A 155 20.08 -5.02 15.85
N LEU A 156 19.07 -4.56 15.10
CA LEU A 156 17.69 -4.97 15.29
C LEU A 156 17.45 -6.41 14.81
N LEU A 157 17.94 -6.77 13.63
CA LEU A 157 17.80 -8.13 13.11
C LEU A 157 18.45 -9.17 14.04
N ASP A 158 19.67 -8.90 14.51
CA ASP A 158 20.39 -9.77 15.44
C ASP A 158 19.63 -9.94 16.75
N PHE A 159 19.11 -8.85 17.28
CA PHE A 159 18.26 -8.89 18.48
C PHE A 159 16.99 -9.74 18.25
N LEU A 160 16.29 -9.53 17.13
CA LEU A 160 15.07 -10.26 16.79
C LEU A 160 15.36 -11.77 16.68
N ARG A 161 16.44 -12.16 15.98
CA ARG A 161 16.84 -13.56 15.80
C ARG A 161 17.29 -14.21 17.10
N GLY A 162 17.96 -13.47 17.98
CA GLY A 162 18.32 -13.94 19.31
C GLY A 162 17.11 -14.24 20.21
N GLN A 163 15.97 -13.57 19.97
CA GLN A 163 14.71 -13.80 20.70
C GLN A 163 13.82 -14.85 20.02
N ALA A 164 13.81 -14.90 18.69
CA ALA A 164 13.02 -15.83 17.89
C ALA A 164 13.73 -16.12 16.55
N PRO A 165 14.38 -17.29 16.38
CA PRO A 165 15.27 -17.55 15.23
C PRO A 165 14.64 -17.34 13.84
N ALA A 166 13.33 -17.58 13.71
CA ALA A 166 12.62 -17.49 12.43
C ALA A 166 12.12 -16.06 12.07
N THR A 167 12.65 -15.01 12.71
CA THR A 167 12.30 -13.62 12.39
C THR A 167 13.02 -13.09 11.16
N GLY A 168 12.36 -12.18 10.44
CA GLY A 168 12.94 -11.46 9.30
C GLY A 168 12.73 -9.94 9.41
N LEU A 169 13.56 -9.20 8.66
CA LEU A 169 13.54 -7.74 8.62
C LEU A 169 13.53 -7.23 7.18
N PHE A 170 12.65 -6.29 6.93
CA PHE A 170 12.59 -5.46 5.73
C PHE A 170 13.13 -4.06 6.08
N PHE A 171 13.70 -3.39 5.11
CA PHE A 171 14.30 -2.07 5.27
C PHE A 171 13.80 -1.16 4.14
N CYS A 172 13.22 -0.01 4.49
CA CYS A 172 12.93 1.04 3.51
C CYS A 172 14.02 2.12 3.60
N PRO A 173 14.85 2.29 2.54
CA PRO A 173 15.87 3.33 2.50
C PRO A 173 15.25 4.73 2.45
N THR A 174 16.04 5.75 2.79
CA THR A 174 15.67 7.16 2.61
C THR A 174 15.55 7.52 1.14
N ALA A 175 16.50 7.11 0.32
CA ALA A 175 16.35 7.15 -1.12
C ALA A 175 15.73 5.82 -1.60
N TYR A 176 14.39 5.77 -1.69
CA TYR A 176 13.61 4.57 -2.05
C TYR A 176 13.10 4.55 -3.50
N CYS A 177 13.51 5.52 -4.31
CA CYS A 177 13.26 5.58 -5.75
C CYS A 177 14.44 6.24 -6.48
N GLN A 178 14.51 6.04 -7.81
CA GLN A 178 15.62 6.57 -8.62
C GLN A 178 15.65 8.11 -8.62
N ARG A 179 14.49 8.77 -8.64
CA ARG A 179 14.40 10.24 -8.53
C ARG A 179 15.11 10.78 -7.28
N MET A 180 15.08 10.04 -6.17
CA MET A 180 15.75 10.44 -4.94
C MET A 180 17.23 10.03 -4.91
N SER A 181 17.57 8.84 -5.40
CA SER A 181 18.95 8.33 -5.33
C SER A 181 19.86 8.85 -6.43
N GLY A 182 19.30 9.41 -7.51
CA GLY A 182 19.95 9.45 -8.81
C GLY A 182 20.11 8.05 -9.42
N PRO A 183 20.89 7.90 -10.51
CA PRO A 183 21.18 6.60 -11.10
C PRO A 183 21.73 5.62 -10.03
N PRO A 184 21.14 4.42 -9.83
CA PRO A 184 21.50 3.56 -8.70
C PRO A 184 22.99 3.22 -8.64
N ARG A 185 23.66 3.01 -9.78
CA ARG A 185 25.11 2.74 -9.84
C ARG A 185 26.00 3.90 -9.39
N ARG A 186 25.47 5.12 -9.36
CA ARG A 186 26.18 6.34 -8.94
C ARG A 186 25.76 6.79 -7.54
N SER A 187 24.86 6.06 -6.88
CA SER A 187 24.40 6.40 -5.54
C SER A 187 25.30 5.77 -4.48
N ASP A 188 26.16 6.57 -3.85
CA ASP A 188 27.02 6.12 -2.75
C ASP A 188 26.20 5.57 -1.58
N TYR A 189 25.06 6.20 -1.30
CA TYR A 189 24.13 5.77 -0.27
C TYR A 189 23.61 4.34 -0.53
N LEU A 190 23.12 4.04 -1.74
CA LEU A 190 22.64 2.69 -2.07
C LEU A 190 23.77 1.66 -2.12
N GLN A 191 24.95 2.03 -2.62
CA GLN A 191 26.12 1.15 -2.63
C GLN A 191 26.60 0.80 -1.21
N GLN A 192 26.61 1.77 -0.30
CA GLN A 192 26.94 1.53 1.10
C GLN A 192 25.90 0.64 1.78
N LEU A 193 24.60 0.88 1.58
CA LEU A 193 23.55 0.00 2.09
C LEU A 193 23.70 -1.44 1.57
N GLY A 194 24.02 -1.62 0.28
CA GLY A 194 24.25 -2.94 -0.28
C GLY A 194 25.45 -3.67 0.32
N LYS A 195 26.49 -2.93 0.73
CA LYS A 195 27.68 -3.46 1.41
C LYS A 195 27.43 -3.77 2.90
N LEU A 196 26.73 -2.88 3.60
CA LEU A 196 26.70 -2.85 5.07
C LEU A 196 25.50 -3.56 5.69
N LEU A 197 24.35 -3.57 5.01
CA LEU A 197 23.19 -4.31 5.51
C LEU A 197 23.43 -5.82 5.44
N ASP A 198 23.00 -6.54 6.48
CA ASP A 198 22.98 -8.00 6.50
C ASP A 198 22.26 -8.54 5.24
N PRO A 199 22.83 -9.53 4.52
CA PRO A 199 22.26 -10.05 3.27
C PRO A 199 20.84 -10.60 3.39
N ALA A 200 20.39 -10.98 4.58
CA ALA A 200 19.03 -11.46 4.82
C ALA A 200 18.00 -10.33 4.94
N ILE A 201 18.42 -9.08 5.14
CA ILE A 201 17.52 -7.92 5.18
C ILE A 201 16.98 -7.66 3.77
N GLN A 202 15.65 -7.70 3.64
CA GLN A 202 14.97 -7.36 2.40
C GLN A 202 14.90 -5.84 2.25
N VAL A 203 15.06 -5.30 1.04
CA VAL A 203 15.07 -3.84 0.80
C VAL A 203 13.88 -3.45 -0.07
N PHE A 204 13.12 -2.46 0.38
CA PHE A 204 12.03 -1.89 -0.41
C PHE A 204 12.52 -0.94 -1.50
N TRP A 205 11.79 -0.89 -2.61
CA TRP A 205 12.02 0.04 -3.71
C TRP A 205 10.71 0.36 -4.43
N THR A 206 10.52 1.61 -4.85
CA THR A 206 9.27 2.06 -5.50
C THR A 206 9.37 2.19 -7.02
N GLY A 207 10.59 2.08 -7.57
CA GLY A 207 10.86 2.17 -9.01
C GLY A 207 11.63 3.43 -9.39
N PRO A 208 11.54 3.85 -10.67
CA PRO A 208 12.11 5.12 -11.12
C PRO A 208 11.59 6.33 -10.32
N GLU A 209 10.32 6.24 -9.89
CA GLU A 209 9.59 7.29 -9.22
C GLU A 209 8.91 6.82 -7.93
N ILE A 210 8.55 7.78 -7.07
CA ILE A 210 7.70 7.51 -5.89
C ILE A 210 6.42 6.80 -6.35
N VAL A 211 5.78 7.34 -7.38
CA VAL A 211 4.66 6.72 -8.11
C VAL A 211 5.14 6.43 -9.52
N SER A 212 5.62 5.20 -9.74
CA SER A 212 6.18 4.79 -11.03
C SER A 212 5.10 4.35 -12.01
N GLU A 213 5.01 5.03 -13.16
CA GLU A 213 4.15 4.58 -14.27
C GLU A 213 4.64 3.22 -14.80
N THR A 214 5.95 3.09 -15.01
CA THR A 214 6.60 1.85 -15.48
C THR A 214 7.79 1.48 -14.60
N ILE A 215 7.95 0.18 -14.33
CA ILE A 215 9.17 -0.39 -13.73
C ILE A 215 9.68 -1.49 -14.65
N THR A 216 10.83 -1.28 -15.26
CA THR A 216 11.44 -2.26 -16.19
C THR A 216 12.28 -3.30 -15.44
N ALA A 217 12.49 -4.46 -16.05
CA ALA A 217 13.37 -5.48 -15.47
C ALA A 217 14.83 -4.97 -15.42
N GLU A 218 15.22 -4.20 -16.44
CA GLU A 218 16.54 -3.61 -16.62
C GLU A 218 16.86 -2.61 -15.50
N SER A 219 15.92 -1.75 -15.11
CA SER A 219 16.15 -0.80 -14.01
C SER A 219 16.35 -1.52 -12.67
N ILE A 220 15.65 -2.64 -12.44
CA ILE A 220 15.88 -3.46 -11.25
C ILE A 220 17.21 -4.23 -11.32
N ARG A 221 17.63 -4.73 -12.49
CA ARG A 221 18.96 -5.33 -12.66
C ARG A 221 20.07 -4.35 -12.34
N GLU A 222 19.92 -3.09 -12.74
CA GLU A 222 20.86 -2.03 -12.38
C GLU A 222 20.89 -1.80 -10.86
N LEU A 223 19.72 -1.59 -10.25
CA LEU A 223 19.59 -1.39 -8.80
C LEU A 223 20.21 -2.53 -7.98
N ARG A 224 20.00 -3.78 -8.42
CA ARG A 224 20.54 -4.98 -7.76
C ARG A 224 22.06 -4.98 -7.65
N GLN A 225 22.77 -4.28 -8.53
CA GLN A 225 24.23 -4.19 -8.45
C GLN A 225 24.68 -3.29 -7.30
N SER A 226 23.94 -2.22 -7.02
CA SER A 226 24.19 -1.34 -5.88
C SER A 226 23.73 -1.98 -4.57
N LEU A 227 22.49 -2.50 -4.53
CA LEU A 227 21.93 -3.12 -3.32
C LEU A 227 22.49 -4.52 -3.02
N ARG A 228 23.12 -5.18 -4.00
CA ARG A 228 23.64 -6.55 -3.90
C ARG A 228 22.57 -7.61 -3.55
N ARG A 229 21.30 -7.31 -3.84
CA ARG A 229 20.14 -8.19 -3.60
C ARG A 229 18.96 -7.77 -4.46
N LYS A 230 18.02 -8.70 -4.68
CA LYS A 230 16.73 -8.41 -5.31
C LYS A 230 15.85 -7.59 -4.34
N PRO A 231 15.25 -6.46 -4.77
CA PRO A 231 14.38 -5.67 -3.91
C PRO A 231 12.98 -6.28 -3.79
N VAL A 232 12.22 -5.83 -2.80
CA VAL A 232 10.76 -5.99 -2.75
C VAL A 232 10.15 -4.68 -3.24
N ILE A 233 9.27 -4.74 -4.23
CA ILE A 233 8.65 -3.53 -4.75
C ILE A 233 7.56 -3.08 -3.78
N TRP A 234 7.69 -1.87 -3.25
CA TRP A 234 6.60 -1.14 -2.62
C TRP A 234 5.94 -0.31 -3.72
N ASP A 235 4.83 -0.79 -4.26
CA ASP A 235 4.27 -0.25 -5.49
C ASP A 235 3.15 0.76 -5.22
N ASN A 236 3.43 2.04 -5.47
CA ASN A 236 2.46 3.13 -5.28
C ASN A 236 1.57 3.38 -6.51
N LEU A 237 1.53 2.46 -7.49
CA LEU A 237 0.75 2.61 -8.74
C LEU A 237 -0.71 3.06 -8.51
N HIS A 238 -1.31 2.65 -7.39
CA HIS A 238 -2.71 2.93 -7.05
C HIS A 238 -2.88 3.75 -5.77
N ALA A 239 -1.78 4.24 -5.17
CA ALA A 239 -1.86 5.08 -3.99
C ALA A 239 -2.49 6.44 -4.34
N ASN A 240 -3.37 6.96 -3.51
CA ASN A 240 -4.06 8.25 -3.72
C ASN A 240 -4.05 9.19 -2.52
N ASP A 241 -3.29 8.87 -1.48
CA ASP A 241 -3.17 9.68 -0.27
C ASP A 241 -2.60 11.08 -0.50
N TYR A 242 -1.76 11.25 -1.53
CA TYR A 242 -1.22 12.55 -1.95
C TYR A 242 -2.27 13.44 -2.67
N ASP A 243 -3.34 12.86 -3.23
CA ASP A 243 -4.45 13.59 -3.85
C ASP A 243 -5.73 12.74 -3.82
N GLN A 244 -6.47 12.79 -2.70
CA GLN A 244 -7.68 11.98 -2.47
C GLN A 244 -8.83 12.25 -3.45
N ARG A 245 -8.72 13.29 -4.29
CA ARG A 245 -9.67 13.54 -5.40
C ARG A 245 -9.48 12.57 -6.56
N ARG A 246 -8.36 11.84 -6.60
CA ARG A 246 -8.05 10.83 -7.60
C ARG A 246 -8.31 9.45 -6.99
N VAL A 247 -9.02 8.59 -7.72
CA VAL A 247 -9.25 7.19 -7.33
C VAL A 247 -8.82 6.30 -8.48
N TYR A 248 -7.88 5.40 -8.22
CA TYR A 248 -7.24 4.58 -9.23
C TYR A 248 -7.88 3.20 -9.31
N LEU A 249 -8.76 3.02 -10.30
CA LEU A 249 -9.52 1.77 -10.53
C LEU A 249 -8.89 0.86 -11.60
N GLY A 250 -7.81 1.31 -12.24
CA GLY A 250 -7.15 0.59 -13.33
C GLY A 250 -6.48 -0.73 -12.90
N PRO A 251 -6.15 -1.61 -13.86
CA PRO A 251 -5.43 -2.84 -13.55
C PRO A 251 -3.98 -2.57 -13.12
N TYR A 252 -3.35 -3.57 -12.50
CA TYR A 252 -1.91 -3.61 -12.31
C TYR A 252 -1.19 -3.66 -13.68
N ALA A 253 -0.49 -2.57 -14.04
CA ALA A 253 0.08 -2.34 -15.37
C ALA A 253 1.47 -1.68 -15.28
N GLY A 254 2.15 -1.51 -16.42
CA GLY A 254 3.49 -0.90 -16.48
C GLY A 254 4.62 -1.74 -15.90
N ARG A 255 4.35 -3.01 -15.54
CA ARG A 255 5.36 -3.97 -15.07
C ARG A 255 5.39 -5.17 -16.03
N PRO A 256 6.48 -5.39 -16.80
CA PRO A 256 6.59 -6.54 -17.68
C PRO A 256 6.67 -7.84 -16.86
N ALA A 257 6.29 -8.97 -17.45
CA ALA A 257 6.30 -10.26 -16.74
C ALA A 257 7.69 -10.65 -16.22
N ALA A 258 8.75 -10.24 -16.94
CA ALA A 258 10.15 -10.47 -16.58
C ALA A 258 10.58 -9.80 -15.26
N LEU A 259 9.89 -8.72 -14.84
CA LEU A 259 10.20 -8.02 -13.58
C LEU A 259 10.09 -8.94 -12.35
N ARG A 260 9.20 -9.96 -12.39
CA ARG A 260 9.04 -10.92 -11.28
C ARG A 260 10.31 -11.71 -10.99
N GLU A 261 11.13 -11.96 -12.01
CA GLU A 261 12.41 -12.66 -11.83
C GLU A 261 13.48 -11.74 -11.22
N GLU A 262 13.28 -10.43 -11.22
CA GLU A 262 14.24 -9.44 -10.73
C GLU A 262 13.95 -8.97 -9.30
N THR A 263 12.79 -9.35 -8.74
CA THR A 263 12.32 -8.89 -7.42
C THR A 263 12.11 -10.07 -6.45
N LYS A 264 12.01 -9.79 -5.16
CA LYS A 264 11.61 -10.74 -4.10
C LYS A 264 10.12 -10.73 -3.84
N GLY A 265 9.39 -9.84 -4.50
CA GLY A 265 7.96 -9.66 -4.31
C GLY A 265 7.51 -8.25 -4.61
N ILE A 266 6.19 -8.06 -4.58
CA ILE A 266 5.49 -6.81 -4.83
C ILE A 266 4.40 -6.66 -3.77
N LEU A 267 4.44 -5.56 -3.04
CA LEU A 267 3.38 -5.12 -2.14
C LEU A 267 2.79 -3.83 -2.71
N SER A 268 1.49 -3.84 -3.03
CA SER A 268 0.82 -2.62 -3.51
C SER A 268 0.48 -1.73 -2.32
N ASN A 269 0.88 -0.47 -2.39
CA ASN A 269 0.29 0.60 -1.61
C ASN A 269 -1.03 1.00 -2.29
N PRO A 270 -2.17 0.77 -1.65
CA PRO A 270 -3.49 0.85 -2.26
C PRO A 270 -4.05 2.27 -2.22
N ASN A 271 -5.21 2.47 -2.86
CA ASN A 271 -6.08 3.61 -2.57
C ASN A 271 -6.52 3.56 -1.09
N CYS A 272 -6.82 4.71 -0.49
CA CYS A 272 -7.40 4.80 0.85
C CYS A 272 -8.76 4.10 0.93
N GLU A 273 -9.55 4.09 -0.14
CA GLU A 273 -10.88 3.48 -0.21
C GLU A 273 -10.76 1.98 -0.50
N LEU A 274 -11.14 1.11 0.45
CA LEU A 274 -10.97 -0.35 0.31
C LEU A 274 -11.59 -0.89 -0.99
N GLU A 275 -12.83 -0.52 -1.28
CA GLU A 275 -13.62 -1.03 -2.40
C GLU A 275 -13.01 -0.67 -3.76
N ALA A 276 -12.35 0.49 -3.86
CA ALA A 276 -11.64 0.93 -5.06
C ALA A 276 -10.46 -0.01 -5.41
N ASN A 277 -9.95 -0.75 -4.43
CA ASN A 277 -8.79 -1.62 -4.60
C ASN A 277 -9.12 -3.03 -5.10
N TYR A 278 -10.39 -3.40 -5.30
CA TYR A 278 -10.73 -4.75 -5.74
C TYR A 278 -10.05 -5.12 -7.07
N ILE A 279 -10.18 -4.26 -8.09
CA ILE A 279 -9.59 -4.50 -9.41
C ILE A 279 -8.06 -4.39 -9.38
N PRO A 280 -7.46 -3.32 -8.82
CA PRO A 280 -6.01 -3.22 -8.62
C PRO A 280 -5.39 -4.47 -7.99
N LEU A 281 -5.92 -4.93 -6.86
CA LEU A 281 -5.35 -6.05 -6.12
C LEU A 281 -5.63 -7.40 -6.76
N LEU A 282 -6.82 -7.63 -7.33
CA LEU A 282 -7.11 -8.84 -8.10
C LEU A 282 -6.17 -8.98 -9.31
N THR A 283 -5.91 -7.88 -10.01
CA THR A 283 -5.04 -7.89 -11.19
C THR A 283 -3.57 -8.04 -10.79
N LEU A 284 -3.11 -7.45 -9.67
CA LEU A 284 -1.80 -7.76 -9.08
C LEU A 284 -1.66 -9.26 -8.75
N ALA A 285 -2.67 -9.85 -8.11
CA ALA A 285 -2.65 -11.27 -7.77
C ALA A 285 -2.58 -12.17 -9.03
N ARG A 286 -3.26 -11.76 -10.12
CA ARG A 286 -3.16 -12.43 -11.42
C ARG A 286 -1.79 -12.24 -12.07
N TYR A 287 -1.23 -11.03 -12.02
CA TYR A 287 0.11 -10.72 -12.52
C TYR A 287 1.16 -11.62 -11.85
N ALA A 288 1.12 -11.74 -10.52
CA ALA A 288 2.05 -12.55 -9.74
C ALA A 288 2.08 -14.02 -10.19
N ARG A 289 0.96 -14.54 -10.72
CA ARG A 289 0.81 -15.93 -11.19
C ARG A 289 0.73 -16.06 -12.71
N ALA A 290 0.90 -14.99 -13.47
CA ALA A 290 0.76 -15.03 -14.92
C ALA A 290 1.79 -15.99 -15.53
N ARG A 291 1.36 -16.78 -16.51
CA ARG A 291 2.24 -17.60 -17.36
C ARG A 291 2.33 -16.89 -18.72
N GLY A 292 3.55 -16.59 -19.17
CA GLY A 292 3.78 -15.84 -20.41
C GLY A 292 3.58 -14.33 -20.26
N ALA A 293 3.25 -13.67 -21.37
CA ALA A 293 3.10 -12.22 -21.44
C ALA A 293 1.95 -11.71 -20.56
N TRP A 294 2.21 -10.64 -19.81
CA TRP A 294 1.20 -9.98 -18.99
C TRP A 294 0.31 -9.09 -19.85
N ASN A 295 -1.01 -9.31 -19.81
CA ASN A 295 -1.99 -8.48 -20.51
C ASN A 295 -2.91 -7.77 -19.49
N PRO A 296 -2.59 -6.52 -19.10
CA PRO A 296 -3.36 -5.79 -18.10
C PRO A 296 -4.80 -5.50 -18.55
N ARG A 297 -5.04 -5.23 -19.85
CA ARG A 297 -6.39 -4.97 -20.39
C ARG A 297 -7.31 -6.18 -20.24
N ARG A 298 -6.83 -7.37 -20.59
CA ARG A 298 -7.59 -8.62 -20.41
C ARG A 298 -7.87 -8.88 -18.93
N ALA A 299 -6.88 -8.64 -18.07
CA ALA A 299 -7.03 -8.81 -16.63
C ALA A 299 -8.06 -7.82 -16.04
N TYR A 300 -8.07 -6.58 -16.53
CA TYR A 300 -9.04 -5.54 -16.17
C TYR A 300 -10.47 -5.93 -16.51
N GLN A 301 -10.73 -6.31 -17.77
CA GLN A 301 -12.06 -6.75 -18.22
C GLN A 301 -12.57 -7.96 -17.41
N ALA A 302 -11.69 -8.92 -17.13
CA ALA A 302 -12.05 -10.06 -16.29
C ALA A 302 -12.27 -9.66 -14.83
N GLY A 303 -11.53 -8.67 -14.32
CA GLY A 303 -11.71 -8.08 -13.00
C GLY A 303 -13.07 -7.40 -12.85
N LEU A 304 -13.45 -6.55 -13.81
CA LEU A 304 -14.76 -5.91 -13.89
C LEU A 304 -15.89 -6.94 -13.84
N ARG A 305 -15.83 -8.01 -14.66
CA ARG A 305 -16.82 -9.09 -14.63
C ARG A 305 -16.89 -9.82 -13.29
N SER A 306 -15.77 -9.95 -12.58
CA SER A 306 -15.72 -10.58 -11.25
C SER A 306 -16.21 -9.65 -10.15
N TRP A 307 -16.15 -8.34 -10.38
CA TRP A 307 -16.56 -7.32 -9.43
C TRP A 307 -18.05 -7.01 -9.53
N LEU A 308 -18.58 -6.91 -10.77
CA LEU A 308 -19.96 -6.54 -11.06
C LEU A 308 -21.02 -7.24 -10.19
N PRO A 309 -20.97 -8.56 -9.92
CA PRO A 309 -21.98 -9.22 -9.08
C PRO A 309 -21.97 -8.82 -7.60
N ARG A 310 -20.89 -8.19 -7.11
CA ARG A 310 -20.79 -7.65 -5.74
C ARG A 310 -21.53 -6.34 -5.56
N TRP A 311 -21.95 -5.74 -6.67
CA TRP A 311 -22.76 -4.53 -6.69
C TRP A 311 -24.22 -4.97 -6.74
N GLU A 312 -24.98 -4.65 -5.70
CA GLU A 312 -26.43 -4.80 -5.75
C GLU A 312 -26.98 -3.77 -6.74
N THR A 313 -27.62 -4.28 -7.80
CA THR A 313 -28.41 -3.43 -8.67
C THR A 313 -29.72 -3.11 -7.96
N HIS A 314 -29.84 -1.91 -7.40
CA HIS A 314 -31.14 -1.41 -6.97
C HIS A 314 -31.96 -1.07 -8.23
N GLY A 315 -32.61 -2.08 -8.79
CA GLY A 315 -33.32 -1.92 -10.06
C GLY A 315 -33.79 -3.19 -10.74
N SER A 316 -34.35 -4.15 -10.01
CA SER A 316 -35.43 -4.95 -10.58
C SER A 316 -36.61 -4.96 -9.61
N LYS A 317 -37.63 -4.16 -9.90
CA LYS A 317 -38.97 -4.58 -9.53
C LYS A 317 -39.17 -5.91 -10.24
N SER A 318 -39.16 -7.02 -9.51
CA SER A 318 -39.79 -8.24 -9.99
C SER A 318 -41.22 -7.88 -10.39
N PRO A 319 -41.76 -8.38 -11.53
CA PRO A 319 -43.17 -8.19 -11.81
C PRO A 319 -43.94 -8.79 -10.63
N VAL A 320 -44.80 -7.98 -10.02
CA VAL A 320 -45.75 -8.38 -8.99
C VAL A 320 -46.45 -9.66 -9.45
N GLY A 321 -46.50 -10.65 -8.56
CA GLY A 321 -47.05 -11.96 -8.84
C GLY A 321 -48.51 -11.95 -9.27
N SER A 322 -48.86 -12.95 -10.06
CA SER A 322 -50.06 -13.74 -9.80
C SER A 322 -49.60 -15.18 -9.58
N ALA A 323 -49.94 -15.74 -8.42
CA ALA A 323 -49.58 -17.10 -8.06
C ALA A 323 -50.38 -18.11 -8.87
N ARG A 324 -49.77 -19.26 -9.21
CA ARG A 324 -50.47 -20.55 -9.31
C ARG A 324 -49.68 -21.59 -8.52
N PRO A 325 -50.35 -22.44 -7.71
CA PRO A 325 -49.66 -23.38 -6.84
C PRO A 325 -49.39 -24.72 -7.53
N GLY A 326 -48.23 -25.32 -7.24
CA GLY A 326 -47.92 -26.73 -7.49
C GLY A 326 -47.00 -26.98 -8.68
N VAL A 327 -45.73 -27.33 -8.39
CA VAL A 327 -44.88 -28.39 -8.99
C VAL A 327 -43.46 -28.24 -8.39
N PRO A 328 -42.84 -29.28 -7.79
CA PRO A 328 -41.43 -29.26 -7.44
C PRO A 328 -40.58 -29.84 -8.60
N ASP A 329 -39.55 -29.13 -9.09
CA ASP A 329 -38.18 -29.65 -9.26
C ASP A 329 -37.26 -28.71 -10.08
N ARG A 330 -35.97 -28.75 -9.71
CA ARG A 330 -34.76 -28.53 -10.54
C ARG A 330 -34.35 -27.12 -10.98
N PHE A 331 -33.03 -26.91 -10.84
CA PHE A 331 -32.25 -25.75 -11.28
C PHE A 331 -32.61 -25.25 -12.70
N PRO A 332 -32.89 -23.95 -12.90
CA PRO A 332 -32.99 -23.40 -14.24
C PRO A 332 -31.61 -22.99 -14.78
N ALA A 333 -31.35 -23.38 -16.02
CA ALA A 333 -30.23 -22.97 -16.86
C ALA A 333 -30.16 -21.44 -17.04
N PRO A 334 -28.98 -20.85 -17.37
CA PRO A 334 -28.85 -19.40 -17.50
C PRO A 334 -29.59 -18.89 -18.74
N ALA A 335 -30.62 -18.08 -18.52
CA ALA A 335 -31.31 -17.35 -19.57
C ALA A 335 -30.44 -16.21 -20.13
N ARG A 336 -30.09 -16.29 -21.41
CA ARG A 336 -29.79 -15.10 -22.25
C ARG A 336 -31.13 -14.44 -22.59
N PRO A 337 -31.26 -13.10 -22.50
CA PRO A 337 -30.72 -12.23 -23.56
C PRO A 337 -30.17 -10.88 -23.05
N VAL A 338 -28.85 -10.69 -23.06
CA VAL A 338 -28.19 -9.38 -22.90
C VAL A 338 -27.71 -8.86 -24.26
N ALA A 339 -28.58 -8.90 -25.26
CA ALA A 339 -28.30 -8.36 -26.59
C ALA A 339 -29.19 -7.16 -26.96
N GLY A 340 -30.39 -7.04 -26.37
CA GLY A 340 -31.36 -5.99 -26.75
C GLY A 340 -31.26 -4.65 -26.01
N LYS A 341 -30.52 -4.57 -24.89
CA LYS A 341 -30.47 -3.34 -24.04
C LYS A 341 -29.20 -2.49 -24.22
N LEU A 342 -28.18 -2.98 -24.93
CA LEU A 342 -27.01 -2.20 -25.35
C LEU A 342 -27.29 -1.28 -26.56
N ALA A 343 -28.48 -1.39 -27.18
CA ALA A 343 -28.87 -0.62 -28.35
C ALA A 343 -29.50 0.77 -28.05
N ARG A 344 -29.63 1.16 -26.77
CA ARG A 344 -30.18 2.48 -26.37
C ARG A 344 -29.18 3.40 -25.66
N CYS A 345 -27.91 3.00 -25.54
CA CYS A 345 -26.86 3.92 -25.13
C CYS A 345 -26.47 4.79 -26.33
N GLN A 346 -26.64 6.10 -26.22
CA GLN A 346 -26.25 7.07 -27.23
C GLN A 346 -24.72 7.03 -27.51
N PRO A 347 -24.28 7.58 -28.67
CA PRO A 347 -23.13 7.09 -29.43
C PRO A 347 -21.71 7.10 -28.83
N PRO A 348 -21.29 7.95 -27.86
CA PRO A 348 -19.86 8.01 -27.54
C PRO A 348 -19.32 6.77 -26.79
N ILE A 349 -20.15 6.11 -25.97
CA ILE A 349 -19.69 5.03 -25.07
C ILE A 349 -19.33 3.75 -25.83
N ARG A 350 -19.95 3.50 -27.00
CA ARG A 350 -19.74 2.26 -27.76
C ARG A 350 -18.44 2.28 -28.56
N ALA A 351 -17.97 3.45 -28.97
CA ALA A 351 -16.70 3.63 -29.67
C ALA A 351 -15.50 3.66 -28.70
N GLU A 352 -15.63 4.24 -27.51
CA GLU A 352 -14.55 4.32 -26.51
C GLU A 352 -14.22 2.97 -25.84
N LEU A 353 -15.21 2.11 -25.60
CA LEU A 353 -14.97 0.82 -24.94
C LEU A 353 -14.38 -0.25 -25.88
N PHE A 354 -14.56 -0.10 -27.19
CA PHE A 354 -14.25 -1.14 -28.18
C PHE A 354 -13.42 -0.66 -29.39
N GLY A 355 -13.09 0.63 -29.51
CA GLY A 355 -12.31 1.18 -30.62
C GLY A 355 -10.78 1.14 -30.41
N ASP A 356 -10.05 0.96 -31.51
CA ASP A 356 -8.59 1.00 -31.57
C ASP A 356 -8.08 2.45 -31.60
N HIS A 357 -7.77 3.04 -30.44
CA HIS A 357 -7.03 4.31 -30.40
C HIS A 357 -5.84 4.30 -29.44
N ARG A 358 -4.79 4.97 -29.92
CA ARG A 358 -3.39 4.97 -29.48
C ARG A 358 -3.22 6.04 -28.40
N PHE A 359 -2.51 5.67 -27.32
CA PHE A 359 -1.90 6.53 -26.28
C PHE A 359 -2.74 7.72 -25.75
N VAL A 360 -3.25 7.63 -24.52
CA VAL A 360 -3.87 8.75 -23.80
C VAL A 360 -2.91 9.32 -22.76
N ARG A 361 -2.75 10.66 -22.75
CA ARG A 361 -1.87 11.43 -21.85
C ARG A 361 -2.52 11.65 -20.48
N GLN A 362 -1.68 11.81 -19.47
CA GLN A 362 -2.01 11.84 -18.03
C GLN A 362 -2.94 12.99 -17.58
N ASP A 363 -3.11 14.04 -18.38
CA ASP A 363 -3.97 15.20 -18.03
C ASP A 363 -5.44 14.99 -18.42
N ASP A 364 -5.73 14.19 -19.46
CA ASP A 364 -7.11 13.83 -19.86
C ASP A 364 -7.77 12.85 -18.87
N CYS A 365 -6.94 12.17 -18.06
CA CYS A 365 -7.37 11.21 -17.03
C CYS A 365 -8.29 11.84 -15.98
N ALA A 366 -8.26 13.15 -15.72
CA ALA A 366 -9.11 13.76 -14.70
C ALA A 366 -10.58 13.88 -15.15
N GLU A 367 -10.81 14.21 -16.41
CA GLU A 367 -12.16 14.33 -16.98
C GLU A 367 -12.71 12.97 -17.42
N GLU A 368 -11.84 12.09 -17.94
CA GLU A 368 -12.15 10.69 -18.22
C GLU A 368 -12.43 9.89 -16.93
N SER A 369 -11.67 10.09 -15.84
CA SER A 369 -11.95 9.45 -14.55
C SER A 369 -13.24 9.98 -13.95
N ARG A 370 -13.56 11.27 -14.07
CA ARG A 370 -14.86 11.80 -13.62
C ARG A 370 -16.00 11.28 -14.45
N THR A 371 -15.84 11.19 -15.76
CA THR A 371 -16.84 10.63 -16.66
C THR A 371 -17.05 9.15 -16.38
N ALA A 372 -15.97 8.40 -16.14
CA ALA A 372 -16.03 7.01 -15.68
C ALA A 372 -16.70 6.88 -14.30
N LEU A 373 -16.37 7.74 -13.34
CA LEU A 373 -16.99 7.77 -11.99
C LEU A 373 -18.47 8.16 -12.03
N ARG A 374 -18.89 9.05 -12.95
CA ARG A 374 -20.30 9.41 -13.18
C ARG A 374 -21.07 8.33 -13.93
N ALA A 375 -20.41 7.64 -14.85
CA ALA A 375 -21.00 6.56 -15.64
C ALA A 375 -21.03 5.24 -14.85
N LEU A 376 -20.11 5.03 -13.90
CA LEU A 376 -20.00 3.84 -13.07
C LEU A 376 -21.33 3.47 -12.39
N PRO A 377 -22.07 4.39 -11.75
CA PRO A 377 -23.40 4.09 -11.22
C PRO A 377 -24.41 3.58 -12.25
N ALA A 378 -24.49 4.23 -13.42
CA ALA A 378 -25.43 3.84 -14.48
C ALA A 378 -25.00 2.53 -15.19
N CYS A 379 -23.71 2.34 -15.42
CA CYS A 379 -23.12 1.15 -16.05
C CYS A 379 -23.14 -0.08 -15.14
N LEU A 380 -23.10 0.13 -13.82
CA LEU A 380 -23.16 -0.92 -12.80
C LEU A 380 -24.58 -1.11 -12.23
N GLY A 381 -25.58 -0.34 -12.68
CA GLY A 381 -26.97 -0.43 -12.22
C GLY A 381 -27.19 -0.03 -10.75
N ILE A 382 -26.33 0.84 -10.21
CA ILE A 382 -26.38 1.35 -8.83
C ILE A 382 -27.47 2.43 -8.74
N ALA A 383 -28.38 2.34 -7.77
CA ALA A 383 -29.36 3.40 -7.54
C ALA A 383 -28.68 4.70 -7.07
N GLY A 384 -29.16 5.83 -7.60
CA GLY A 384 -28.63 7.17 -7.33
C GLY A 384 -28.67 7.65 -5.86
N GLY A 385 -29.17 6.83 -4.93
CA GLY A 385 -29.24 7.12 -3.50
C GLY A 385 -28.40 6.22 -2.58
N SER A 386 -27.61 5.27 -3.12
CA SER A 386 -26.71 4.46 -2.26
C SER A 386 -25.54 5.30 -1.73
N HIS A 387 -24.98 4.95 -0.56
CA HIS A 387 -23.81 5.63 0.01
C HIS A 387 -22.64 5.70 -0.98
N LEU A 388 -22.42 4.60 -1.70
CA LEU A 388 -21.35 4.50 -2.69
C LEU A 388 -21.67 5.30 -3.96
N ALA A 389 -22.93 5.37 -4.41
CA ALA A 389 -23.30 6.30 -5.46
C ALA A 389 -23.10 7.75 -5.01
N ALA A 390 -23.46 8.10 -3.77
CA ALA A 390 -23.28 9.44 -3.22
C ALA A 390 -21.80 9.82 -3.11
N GLU A 391 -20.95 8.92 -2.64
CA GLU A 391 -19.48 9.10 -2.61
C GLU A 391 -18.91 9.26 -4.03
N LEU A 392 -19.27 8.37 -4.95
CA LEU A 392 -18.79 8.43 -6.34
C LEU A 392 -19.30 9.69 -7.07
N PHE A 393 -20.54 10.12 -6.84
CA PHE A 393 -21.10 11.35 -7.38
C PHE A 393 -20.50 12.61 -6.73
N SER A 394 -20.19 12.57 -5.44
CA SER A 394 -19.52 13.66 -4.72
C SER A 394 -18.11 13.88 -5.27
N LEU A 395 -17.33 12.80 -5.37
CA LEU A 395 -16.00 12.79 -5.99
C LEU A 395 -16.03 13.29 -7.43
N ALA A 396 -17.10 13.01 -8.17
CA ALA A 396 -17.27 13.48 -9.54
C ALA A 396 -17.74 14.93 -9.69
N LYS A 397 -18.26 15.57 -8.62
CA LYS A 397 -18.77 16.95 -8.64
C LYS A 397 -17.73 17.99 -8.18
N GLU A 398 -16.70 17.58 -7.44
CA GLU A 398 -15.63 18.50 -7.04
C GLU A 398 -14.79 18.95 -8.25
N ARG A 399 -14.93 20.24 -8.59
CA ARG A 399 -14.07 20.88 -9.59
C ARG A 399 -12.67 21.10 -8.99
N PRO A 400 -11.59 20.90 -9.76
CA PRO A 400 -10.31 21.41 -9.32
C PRO A 400 -10.45 22.94 -9.28
N ALA A 401 -10.00 23.57 -8.19
CA ALA A 401 -9.77 25.01 -8.25
C ALA A 401 -8.84 25.28 -9.44
N ALA A 402 -9.29 26.11 -10.37
CA ALA A 402 -8.53 26.48 -11.54
C ALA A 402 -7.15 26.95 -11.07
N GLY A 403 -6.10 26.32 -11.59
CA GLY A 403 -4.73 26.66 -11.24
C GLY A 403 -4.45 28.12 -11.54
N ARG A 404 -4.35 28.95 -10.51
CA ARG A 404 -3.34 30.00 -10.52
C ARG A 404 -2.06 29.35 -10.04
N ALA A 405 -1.08 29.27 -10.93
CA ALA A 405 0.30 29.02 -10.56
C ALA A 405 0.68 30.04 -9.47
N VAL A 406 0.76 29.60 -8.22
CA VAL A 406 1.44 30.36 -7.19
C VAL A 406 2.90 29.96 -7.28
N GLN A 407 3.69 30.75 -8.01
CA GLN A 407 5.10 30.89 -7.67
C GLN A 407 5.15 31.29 -6.19
N ARG A 408 5.55 30.37 -5.32
CA ARG A 408 5.94 30.73 -3.96
C ARG A 408 7.41 31.14 -3.99
N PRO A 409 7.75 32.40 -3.67
CA PRO A 409 9.13 32.76 -3.38
C PRO A 409 9.58 32.03 -2.11
N GLY A 410 10.89 31.74 -2.05
CA GLY A 410 11.51 30.87 -1.06
C GLY A 410 11.10 31.14 0.39
N ILE A 411 10.90 30.06 1.14
CA ILE A 411 10.81 30.10 2.59
C ILE A 411 12.22 29.81 3.13
N SER A 412 12.89 30.86 3.60
CA SER A 412 14.06 30.74 4.46
C SER A 412 13.68 30.15 5.82
N PRO A 413 14.58 29.39 6.47
CA PRO A 413 14.32 28.72 7.74
C PRO A 413 14.38 29.72 8.90
N GLY A 414 13.25 30.34 9.22
CA GLY A 414 13.16 31.24 10.36
C GLY A 414 11.75 31.75 10.54
N ASN A 415 10.87 30.91 11.11
CA ASN A 415 9.70 31.30 11.92
C ASN A 415 8.75 30.11 12.14
N ILE A 416 9.17 29.14 12.97
CA ILE A 416 8.27 28.19 13.62
C ILE A 416 8.46 28.33 15.12
N SER A 417 7.97 29.44 15.69
CA SER A 417 7.93 29.67 17.14
C SER A 417 6.75 30.56 17.59
N ARG A 418 5.65 30.62 16.83
CA ARG A 418 4.50 31.48 17.18
C ARG A 418 3.11 30.89 16.95
N ARG A 419 2.92 29.58 17.02
CA ARG A 419 1.56 29.00 16.86
C ARG A 419 1.03 28.06 17.94
N PHE A 420 1.77 27.76 19.00
CA PHE A 420 1.19 27.09 20.16
C PHE A 420 1.85 27.58 21.45
N GLY A 421 1.08 28.28 22.28
CA GLY A 421 1.42 28.52 23.69
C GLY A 421 1.11 29.92 24.22
N SER A 422 -0.15 30.18 24.59
CA SER A 422 -0.49 31.11 25.68
C SER A 422 -1.97 31.02 26.06
N THR A 423 -2.28 30.17 27.04
CA THR A 423 -3.44 30.39 27.93
C THR A 423 -3.32 29.48 29.14
N ILE A 424 -2.46 29.85 30.09
CA ILE A 424 -2.70 29.71 31.53
C ILE A 424 -1.99 30.89 32.19
N SER A 425 -2.75 31.88 32.67
CA SER A 425 -2.26 32.94 33.53
C SER A 425 -2.40 32.50 34.98
N ALA A 426 -1.34 32.64 35.77
CA ALA A 426 -1.41 32.77 37.23
C ALA A 426 -0.46 33.92 37.63
N PRO A 427 -0.86 34.83 38.53
CA PRO A 427 -0.08 36.01 38.87
C PRO A 427 1.00 35.67 39.90
N VAL A 428 2.21 36.18 39.68
CA VAL A 428 3.23 36.32 40.72
C VAL A 428 3.04 37.70 41.32
N ALA A 429 2.81 37.75 42.63
CA ALA A 429 2.91 38.95 43.44
C ALA A 429 4.36 39.12 43.91
N ASP A 430 4.79 40.37 43.96
CA ASP A 430 6.10 40.86 44.36
C ASP A 430 6.54 40.40 45.76
N GLY A 431 7.87 40.30 45.93
CA GLY A 431 8.55 40.06 47.21
C GLY A 431 9.97 39.55 47.03
#